data_AF-W0BHU2-F1
#
_entry.id   AF-W0BHU2-F1
#
_cell.length_a   1.000
_cell.length_b   1.000
_cell.length_c   1.000
_cell.angle_alpha   90.00
_cell.angle_beta   90.00
_cell.angle_gamma   90.00
#
_symmetry.space_group_name_H-M   'P 1'
#
loop_
_entity.id
_entity.type
_entity.pdbx_description
1 polymer ?
#
loop_
_entity_poly.entity_id
_entity_poly.type
_entity_poly.pdbx_seq_one_letter_code
_entity_poly.pdbx_strand_id
1 'polypeptide(L)'
;MKRQSGSRIGNIVRSIFNIRGWADWDRVKGAAAYIGNGLKRLFVPQRGAPKVSFEEVKAQFNLTDGELLAKQKALFRLCLFMIFIAILLLAYAIYRCVLGHMLAFWLSLIVTFIALILAFRYHFWYFQIKERKLGCSVHEWFRQGIMGDKP
;
A
#
# COMPACT_ATOMS: atom_id res chain seq x y z
N MET A 1 22.98 -54.16 -28.41
CA MET A 1 22.27 -53.76 -27.17
C MET A 1 22.80 -52.40 -26.70
N LYS A 2 22.06 -51.30 -26.85
CA LYS A 2 22.49 -49.95 -26.40
C LYS A 2 21.99 -49.69 -24.98
N ARG A 3 22.92 -49.48 -24.05
CA ARG A 3 22.64 -49.18 -22.62
C ARG A 3 22.17 -47.73 -22.46
N GLN A 4 20.89 -47.53 -22.14
CA GLN A 4 20.36 -46.24 -21.67
C GLN A 4 20.62 -46.11 -20.16
N SER A 5 21.79 -45.58 -19.77
CA SER A 5 22.06 -45.15 -18.40
C SER A 5 21.88 -43.64 -18.29
N GLY A 6 20.61 -43.20 -18.30
CA GLY A 6 20.22 -41.81 -18.15
C GLY A 6 19.92 -41.47 -16.69
N SER A 7 20.94 -40.97 -15.99
CA SER A 7 20.94 -40.11 -14.78
C SER A 7 19.62 -39.96 -13.98
N ARG A 8 19.29 -40.95 -13.14
CA ARG A 8 18.26 -40.79 -12.08
C ARG A 8 18.68 -39.77 -11.02
N ILE A 9 19.98 -39.63 -10.78
CA ILE A 9 20.57 -38.74 -9.79
C ILE A 9 20.48 -37.27 -10.24
N GLY A 10 20.70 -36.97 -11.53
CA GLY A 10 20.60 -35.61 -12.06
C GLY A 10 19.18 -35.03 -11.99
N ASN A 11 18.15 -35.87 -12.11
CA ASN A 11 16.75 -35.44 -11.97
C ASN A 11 16.39 -35.10 -10.52
N ILE A 12 16.95 -35.83 -9.54
CA ILE A 12 16.75 -35.54 -8.11
C ILE A 12 17.43 -34.21 -7.73
N VAL A 13 18.67 -33.99 -8.17
CA VAL A 13 19.38 -32.72 -7.92
C VAL A 13 18.65 -31.53 -8.55
N ARG A 14 18.12 -31.67 -9.77
CA ARG A 14 17.30 -30.62 -10.41
C ARG A 14 15.97 -30.37 -9.70
N SER A 15 15.36 -31.39 -9.10
CA SER A 15 14.13 -31.24 -8.31
C SER A 15 14.37 -30.50 -7.00
N ILE A 16 15.54 -30.69 -6.36
CA ILE A 16 15.89 -29.98 -5.13
C ILE A 16 16.29 -28.54 -5.43
N PHE A 17 17.04 -28.27 -6.50
CA PHE A 17 17.41 -26.90 -6.89
C PHE A 17 16.37 -26.21 -7.81
N ASN A 18 15.08 -26.40 -7.57
CA ASN A 18 14.03 -25.67 -8.27
C ASN A 18 13.78 -24.29 -7.61
N ILE A 19 14.78 -23.40 -7.71
CA ILE A 19 14.77 -22.02 -7.18
C ILE A 19 13.52 -21.26 -7.64
N ARG A 20 13.06 -21.54 -8.88
CA ARG A 20 11.88 -20.92 -9.49
C ARG A 20 10.57 -21.33 -8.81
N GLY A 21 10.46 -22.59 -8.40
CA GLY A 21 9.34 -23.12 -7.64
C GLY A 21 9.37 -22.73 -6.16
N TRP A 22 10.55 -22.71 -5.53
CA TRP A 22 10.71 -22.31 -4.13
C TRP A 22 10.39 -20.84 -3.88
N ALA A 23 10.79 -19.97 -4.81
CA ALA A 23 10.52 -18.54 -4.71
C ALA A 23 9.12 -18.16 -5.19
N ASP A 24 8.28 -19.11 -5.65
CA ASP A 24 6.99 -18.87 -6.29
C ASP A 24 7.06 -17.67 -7.25
N TRP A 25 7.99 -17.79 -8.22
CA TRP A 25 8.41 -16.65 -9.06
C TRP A 25 7.24 -16.00 -9.81
N ASP A 26 6.24 -16.79 -10.19
CA ASP A 26 5.05 -16.29 -10.86
C ASP A 26 4.22 -15.39 -9.94
N ARG A 27 4.12 -15.74 -8.65
CA ARG A 27 3.46 -14.91 -7.64
C ARG A 27 4.22 -13.64 -7.33
N VAL A 28 5.54 -13.71 -7.19
CA VAL A 28 6.40 -12.52 -6.97
C VAL A 28 6.33 -11.58 -8.17
N LYS A 29 6.39 -12.11 -9.39
CA LYS A 29 6.26 -11.33 -10.64
C LYS A 29 4.88 -10.70 -10.76
N GLY A 30 3.81 -11.43 -10.43
CA GLY A 30 2.45 -10.91 -10.42
C GLY A 30 2.26 -9.76 -9.41
N ALA A 31 2.78 -9.94 -8.19
CA ALA A 31 2.77 -8.89 -7.16
C ALA A 31 3.59 -7.66 -7.59
N ALA A 32 4.79 -7.85 -8.13
CA ALA A 32 5.63 -6.77 -8.61
C ALA A 32 4.98 -6.01 -9.78
N ALA A 33 4.33 -6.71 -10.71
CA ALA A 33 3.58 -6.09 -11.80
C ALA A 33 2.37 -5.29 -11.28
N TYR A 34 1.64 -5.81 -10.28
CA TYR A 34 0.54 -5.10 -9.65
C TYR A 34 1.00 -3.82 -8.94
N ILE A 35 2.09 -3.90 -8.17
CA ILE A 35 2.70 -2.74 -7.51
C ILE A 35 3.19 -1.73 -8.55
N GLY A 36 3.90 -2.18 -9.59
CA GLY A 36 4.41 -1.31 -10.66
C GLY A 36 3.30 -0.62 -11.45
N ASN A 37 2.23 -1.33 -11.77
CA ASN A 37 1.07 -0.76 -12.44
C ASN A 37 0.28 0.18 -11.53
N GLY A 38 0.17 -0.13 -10.24
CA GLY A 38 -0.38 0.76 -9.21
C GLY A 38 0.42 2.06 -9.14
N LEU A 39 1.74 1.98 -9.03
CA LEU A 39 2.63 3.15 -8.99
C LEU A 39 2.50 3.98 -10.28
N LYS A 40 2.51 3.35 -11.46
CA LYS A 40 2.30 4.04 -12.74
C LYS A 40 0.96 4.78 -12.79
N ARG A 41 -0.11 4.21 -12.23
CA ARG A 41 -1.42 4.88 -12.16
C ARG A 41 -1.44 6.08 -11.23
N LEU A 42 -0.60 6.10 -10.20
CA LEU A 42 -0.49 7.21 -9.26
C LEU A 42 0.36 8.38 -9.80
N PHE A 43 1.34 8.10 -10.67
CA PHE A 43 2.27 9.10 -11.21
C PHE A 43 1.95 9.55 -12.66
N VAL A 44 1.33 8.70 -13.48
CA VAL A 44 0.90 9.07 -14.83
C VAL A 44 -0.54 9.57 -14.77
N PRO A 45 -0.83 10.82 -15.19
CA PRO A 45 -2.18 11.34 -15.24
C PRO A 45 -3.08 10.39 -16.03
N GLN A 46 -4.07 9.80 -15.37
CA GLN A 46 -5.07 8.96 -16.05
C GLN A 46 -5.89 9.90 -16.94
N ARG A 47 -5.61 9.92 -18.24
CA ARG A 47 -6.44 10.61 -19.23
C ARG A 47 -7.81 9.93 -19.24
N GLY A 48 -8.84 10.61 -18.70
CA GLY A 48 -10.24 10.30 -19.04
C GLY A 48 -11.11 9.70 -17.94
N ALA A 49 -11.21 10.33 -16.78
CA ALA A 49 -12.49 10.32 -16.07
C ALA A 49 -13.17 11.68 -16.33
N PRO A 50 -14.47 11.73 -16.68
CA PRO A 50 -15.19 13.00 -16.71
C PRO A 50 -15.00 13.68 -15.35
N LYS A 51 -14.65 14.97 -15.35
CA LYS A 51 -14.51 15.78 -14.14
C LYS A 51 -15.89 15.92 -13.50
N VAL A 52 -16.36 14.89 -12.80
CA VAL A 52 -17.58 14.99 -12.00
C VAL A 52 -17.26 15.97 -10.88
N SER A 53 -18.00 17.07 -10.83
CA SER A 53 -17.81 18.09 -9.82
C SER A 53 -18.11 17.50 -8.45
N PHE A 54 -17.37 17.93 -7.43
CA PHE A 54 -17.65 17.56 -6.04
C PHE A 54 -19.09 17.91 -5.63
N GLU A 55 -19.64 18.98 -6.22
CA GLU A 55 -21.03 19.39 -5.98
C GLU A 55 -22.05 18.46 -6.63
N GLU A 56 -21.74 17.92 -7.81
CA GLU A 56 -22.60 16.94 -8.50
C GLU A 56 -22.65 15.61 -7.73
N VAL A 57 -21.51 15.15 -7.19
CA VAL A 57 -21.47 13.94 -6.33
C VAL A 57 -22.15 14.20 -4.99
N LYS A 58 -21.94 15.37 -4.38
CA LYS A 58 -22.62 15.73 -3.13
C LYS A 58 -24.14 15.77 -3.29
N ALA A 59 -24.62 16.32 -4.41
CA ALA A 59 -26.04 16.33 -4.76
C ALA A 59 -26.58 14.92 -5.02
N GLN A 60 -25.82 14.07 -5.73
CA GLN A 60 -26.20 12.67 -6.00
C GLN A 60 -26.30 11.84 -4.71
N PHE A 61 -25.41 12.08 -3.74
CA PHE A 61 -25.37 11.35 -2.48
C PHE A 61 -26.17 11.99 -1.34
N ASN A 62 -26.90 13.09 -1.59
CA ASN A 62 -27.66 13.85 -0.59
C ASN A 62 -26.86 14.16 0.69
N LEU A 63 -25.55 14.40 0.57
CA LEU A 63 -24.67 14.60 1.71
C LEU A 63 -24.77 16.05 2.20
N THR A 64 -25.11 16.22 3.48
CA THR A 64 -25.12 17.54 4.11
C THR A 64 -23.69 17.95 4.48
N ASP A 65 -23.35 19.25 4.40
CA ASP A 65 -22.01 19.75 4.78
C ASP A 65 -21.60 19.35 6.20
N GLY A 66 -22.56 19.24 7.12
CA GLY A 66 -22.33 18.80 8.50
C GLY A 66 -21.85 17.35 8.60
N GLU A 67 -22.41 16.44 7.79
CA GLU A 67 -22.01 15.02 7.78
C GLU A 67 -20.63 14.84 7.17
N LEU A 68 -20.30 15.66 6.17
CA LEU A 68 -19.00 15.67 5.51
C LEU A 68 -17.89 16.09 6.49
N LEU A 69 -18.15 17.15 7.27
CA LEU A 69 -17.24 17.60 8.33
C LEU A 69 -17.09 16.56 9.45
N ALA A 70 -18.17 15.89 9.83
CA ALA A 70 -18.11 14.82 10.83
C ALA A 70 -17.24 13.64 10.35
N LYS A 71 -17.42 13.21 9.10
CA LYS A 71 -16.59 12.16 8.47
C LYS A 71 -15.14 12.59 8.33
N GLN A 72 -14.89 13.84 7.95
CA GLN A 72 -13.54 14.39 7.87
C GLN A 72 -12.81 14.32 9.22
N LYS A 73 -13.45 14.78 10.30
CA LYS A 73 -12.88 14.69 11.66
C LYS A 73 -12.67 13.24 12.10
N ALA A 74 -13.59 12.34 11.79
CA ALA A 74 -13.46 10.92 12.10
C ALA A 74 -12.25 10.30 11.38
N LEU A 75 -12.09 10.55 10.08
CA LEU A 75 -10.98 10.06 9.28
C LEU A 75 -9.63 10.55 9.79
N PHE A 76 -9.55 11.82 10.21
CA PHE A 76 -8.32 12.37 10.80
C PHE A 76 -7.97 11.69 12.13
N ARG A 77 -8.95 11.46 13.02
CA ARG A 77 -8.73 10.71 14.26
C ARG A 77 -8.28 9.27 14.00
N LEU A 78 -8.88 8.60 13.01
CA LEU A 78 -8.49 7.27 12.58
C LEU A 78 -7.06 7.24 12.02
N CYS A 79 -6.67 8.24 11.23
CA CYS A 79 -5.31 8.39 10.75
C CYS A 79 -4.31 8.50 11.91
N LEU A 80 -4.56 9.40 12.86
CA LEU A 80 -3.70 9.56 14.05
C LEU A 80 -3.61 8.27 14.88
N PHE A 81 -4.74 7.58 15.07
CA PHE A 81 -4.77 6.31 15.77
C PHE A 81 -3.93 5.23 15.06
N MET A 82 -3.99 5.14 13.74
CA MET A 82 -3.16 4.19 12.99
C MET A 82 -1.67 4.55 13.03
N ILE A 83 -1.31 5.83 12.99
CA ILE A 83 0.08 6.27 13.20
C ILE A 83 0.56 5.88 14.59
N PHE A 84 -0.26 6.09 15.61
CA PHE A 84 0.05 5.69 16.98
C PHE A 84 0.30 4.17 17.08
N ILE A 85 -0.58 3.35 16.50
CA ILE A 85 -0.38 1.90 16.43
C ILE A 85 0.91 1.55 15.69
N ALA A 86 1.20 2.21 14.57
CA ALA A 86 2.42 1.96 13.80
C ALA A 86 3.68 2.26 14.64
N ILE A 87 3.68 3.33 15.44
CA ILE A 87 4.78 3.65 16.36
C ILE A 87 4.94 2.55 17.42
N LEU A 88 3.85 2.07 18.02
CA LEU A 88 3.91 0.97 19.00
C LEU A 88 4.45 -0.32 18.39
N LEU A 89 4.00 -0.66 17.18
CA LEU A 89 4.50 -1.84 16.45
C LEU A 89 5.97 -1.70 16.08
N LEU A 90 6.42 -0.51 15.69
CA LEU A 90 7.80 -0.24 15.38
C LEU A 90 8.69 -0.36 16.64
N ALA A 91 8.24 0.19 17.77
CA ALA A 91 8.92 0.03 19.05
C ALA A 91 9.04 -1.44 19.45
N TYR A 92 7.96 -2.21 19.28
CA TYR A 92 7.96 -3.65 19.51
C TYR A 92 8.89 -4.41 18.56
N ALA A 93 8.95 -4.02 17.29
CA ALA A 93 9.88 -4.58 16.32
C ALA A 93 11.33 -4.37 16.76
N ILE A 94 11.68 -3.14 17.15
CA ILE A 94 13.02 -2.80 17.65
C ILE A 94 13.35 -3.65 18.90
N TYR A 95 12.41 -3.78 19.83
CA TYR A 95 12.58 -4.64 21.01
C TYR A 95 12.89 -6.10 20.63
N ARG A 96 12.16 -6.67 19.65
CA ARG A 96 12.41 -8.03 19.15
C ARG A 96 13.74 -8.17 18.40
N CYS A 97 14.21 -7.09 17.77
CA CYS A 97 15.51 -7.03 17.12
C CYS A 97 16.65 -7.14 18.15
N VAL A 98 16.57 -6.37 19.24
CA VAL A 98 17.57 -6.40 20.33
C VAL A 98 17.65 -7.77 21.00
N LEU A 99 16.52 -8.47 21.12
CA LEU A 99 16.47 -9.85 21.65
C LEU A 99 17.00 -10.92 20.68
N GLY A 100 17.41 -10.56 19.45
CA GLY A 100 17.95 -11.51 18.46
C GLY A 100 16.89 -12.34 17.72
N HIS A 101 15.60 -12.11 17.95
CA HIS A 101 14.52 -12.83 17.26
C HIS A 101 14.23 -12.22 15.87
N MET A 102 15.11 -12.52 14.91
CA MET A 102 15.05 -11.94 13.55
C MET A 102 13.73 -12.20 12.81
N LEU A 103 13.13 -13.40 12.95
CA LEU A 103 11.87 -13.72 12.27
C LEU A 103 10.70 -12.88 12.82
N ALA A 104 10.64 -12.70 14.14
CA ALA A 104 9.63 -11.87 14.79
C ALA A 104 9.81 -10.39 14.43
N PHE A 105 11.06 -9.92 14.32
CA PHE A 105 11.38 -8.58 13.84
C PHE A 105 10.81 -8.35 12.43
N TRP A 106 11.17 -9.19 11.46
CA TRP A 106 10.68 -9.03 10.08
C TRP A 106 9.16 -9.09 9.98
N LEU A 107 8.51 -9.99 10.73
CA LEU A 107 7.06 -10.07 10.76
C LEU A 107 6.43 -8.78 11.31
N SER A 108 6.90 -8.29 12.46
CA SER A 108 6.41 -7.06 13.06
C SER A 108 6.67 -5.81 12.20
N LEU A 109 7.79 -5.80 11.46
CA LEU A 109 8.13 -4.74 10.53
C LEU A 109 7.14 -4.69 9.34
N ILE A 110 6.78 -5.84 8.78
CA ILE A 110 5.76 -5.94 7.72
C ILE A 110 4.41 -5.42 8.22
N VAL A 111 3.99 -5.82 9.42
CA VAL A 111 2.73 -5.34 10.02
C VAL A 111 2.75 -3.83 10.24
N THR A 112 3.90 -3.27 10.64
CA THR A 112 4.09 -1.82 10.77
C THR A 112 3.90 -1.11 9.42
N PHE A 113 4.48 -1.63 8.33
CA PHE A 113 4.29 -1.04 7.00
C PHE A 113 2.83 -1.09 6.54
N ILE A 114 2.10 -2.18 6.83
CA ILE A 114 0.66 -2.27 6.53
C ILE A 114 -0.11 -1.18 7.30
N ALA A 115 0.19 -0.97 8.57
CA ALA A 115 -0.43 0.09 9.37
C ALA A 115 -0.13 1.49 8.81
N LEU A 116 1.11 1.74 8.36
CA LEU A 116 1.50 3.00 7.72
C LEU A 116 0.78 3.24 6.39
N ILE A 117 0.63 2.21 5.55
CA ILE A 117 -0.15 2.29 4.29
C ILE A 117 -1.60 2.67 4.60
N LEU A 118 -2.18 2.06 5.65
CA LEU A 118 -3.56 2.35 6.04
C LEU A 118 -3.71 3.78 6.59
N ALA A 119 -2.76 4.24 7.40
CA ALA A 119 -2.70 5.61 7.89
C ALA A 119 -2.61 6.62 6.73
N PHE A 120 -1.72 6.38 5.77
CA PHE A 120 -1.60 7.17 4.54
C PHE A 120 -2.94 7.25 3.80
N ARG A 121 -3.62 6.11 3.62
CA ARG A 121 -4.93 6.05 2.95
C ARG A 121 -5.97 6.92 3.64
N TYR A 122 -6.03 6.90 4.97
CA TYR A 122 -6.95 7.74 5.74
C TYR A 122 -6.61 9.22 5.63
N HIS A 123 -5.32 9.57 5.66
CA HIS A 123 -4.87 10.95 5.44
C HIS A 123 -5.22 11.45 4.03
N PHE A 124 -5.07 10.59 3.02
CA PHE A 124 -5.41 10.93 1.64
C PHE A 124 -6.92 11.20 1.49
N TRP A 125 -7.78 10.37 2.08
CA TRP A 125 -9.23 10.62 2.10
C TRP A 125 -9.62 11.90 2.83
N TYR A 126 -8.96 12.19 3.96
CA TYR A 126 -9.13 13.46 4.66
C TYR A 126 -8.80 14.65 3.75
N PHE A 127 -7.69 14.57 3.01
CA PHE A 127 -7.26 15.61 2.08
C PHE A 127 -8.24 15.81 0.91
N GLN A 128 -8.74 14.73 0.31
CA GLN A 128 -9.73 14.80 -0.77
C GLN A 128 -11.04 15.50 -0.34
N ILE A 129 -11.49 15.25 0.89
CA ILE A 129 -12.68 15.92 1.45
C ILE A 129 -12.38 17.39 1.75
N LYS A 130 -11.19 17.69 2.28
CA LYS A 130 -10.78 19.07 2.61
C LYS A 130 -10.66 19.96 1.37
N GLU A 131 -10.01 19.48 0.31
CA GLU A 131 -9.82 20.23 -0.93
C GLU A 131 -11.06 20.23 -1.84
N ARG A 132 -12.11 19.46 -1.50
CA ARG A 132 -13.33 19.29 -2.31
C ARG A 132 -13.03 18.95 -3.78
N LYS A 133 -11.98 18.17 -4.02
CA LYS A 133 -11.54 17.74 -5.35
C LYS A 133 -11.50 16.22 -5.43
N LEU A 134 -12.40 15.66 -6.23
CA LEU A 134 -12.40 14.23 -6.56
C LEU A 134 -11.37 14.00 -7.67
N GLY A 135 -10.31 13.24 -7.37
CA GLY A 135 -9.26 12.89 -8.33
C GLY A 135 -7.94 13.65 -8.24
N CYS A 136 -7.60 14.27 -7.09
CA CYS A 136 -6.25 14.79 -6.87
C CYS A 136 -5.18 13.70 -7.04
N SER A 137 -4.11 14.03 -7.76
CA SER A 137 -2.95 13.14 -7.88
C SER A 137 -2.20 13.01 -6.55
N VAL A 138 -1.48 11.90 -6.33
CA VAL A 138 -0.63 11.75 -5.13
C VAL A 138 0.47 12.81 -5.09
N HIS A 139 0.94 13.27 -6.25
CA HIS A 139 1.87 14.37 -6.37
C HIS A 139 1.28 15.69 -5.84
N GLU A 140 0.06 16.05 -6.23
CA GLU A 140 -0.63 17.22 -5.70
C GLU A 140 -0.89 17.10 -4.19
N TRP A 141 -1.29 15.92 -3.71
CA TRP A 141 -1.45 15.65 -2.28
C TRP A 141 -0.15 15.85 -1.50
N PHE A 142 0.98 15.38 -2.02
CA PHE A 142 2.27 15.54 -1.34
C PHE A 142 2.68 17.01 -1.31
N ARG A 143 2.56 17.72 -2.43
CA ARG A 143 2.95 19.13 -2.58
C ARG A 143 2.07 20.07 -1.72
N GLN A 144 0.76 19.90 -1.78
CA GLN A 144 -0.20 20.79 -1.08
C GLN A 144 -0.51 20.33 0.35
N GLY A 145 -0.54 19.02 0.59
CA GLY A 145 -0.93 18.45 1.89
C GLY A 145 0.21 18.38 2.91
N ILE A 146 1.43 18.05 2.47
CA ILE A 146 2.60 17.91 3.36
C ILE A 146 3.54 19.10 3.22
N MET A 147 3.82 19.53 1.98
CA MET A 147 4.76 20.63 1.71
C MET A 147 4.15 22.01 1.89
N GLY A 148 2.81 22.13 1.93
CA GLY A 148 2.11 23.39 2.18
C GLY A 148 2.24 24.42 1.07
N ASP A 149 2.72 24.03 -0.12
CA ASP A 149 2.76 24.92 -1.28
C ASP A 149 1.32 25.31 -1.65
N LYS A 150 1.02 26.59 -1.52
CA LYS A 150 -0.24 27.15 -2.00
C LYS A 150 -0.31 27.03 -3.53
N PRO A 151 -1.50 26.81 -4.11
CA PRO A 151 -1.69 26.74 -5.54
C PRO A 151 -1.25 28.02 -6.25
#